data_AF-A0A820IUK2-F1
#
_entry.id   AF-A0A820IUK2-F1
#
_cell.length_a   1.000
_cell.length_b   1.000
_cell.length_c   1.000
_cell.angle_alpha   90.00
_cell.angle_beta   90.00
_cell.angle_gamma   90.00
#
_symmetry.space_group_name_H-M   'P 1'
#
loop_
_entity.id
_entity.type
_entity.pdbx_description
1 polymer ?
#
loop_
_entity_poly.entity_id
_entity_poly.type
_entity_poly.pdbx_seq_one_letter_code
_entity_poly.pdbx_strand_id
1 'polypeptide(L)' 'MANKAPSLLLELPVEIVYRILDNLDKFTIFYSVRGVCTRLNMITGTYHRYQ' A
#
# COMPACT_ATOMS: atom_id res chain seq x y z
N MET A 1 -7.01 -25.40 8.73
CA MET A 1 -7.13 -24.42 7.63
C MET A 1 -7.02 -23.04 8.25
N ALA A 2 -5.96 -22.27 7.98
CA ALA A 2 -5.81 -20.94 8.56
C ALA A 2 -6.86 -20.01 7.92
N ASN A 3 -7.69 -19.36 8.76
CA ASN A 3 -8.60 -18.32 8.31
C ASN A 3 -7.77 -17.18 7.71
N LYS A 4 -7.68 -17.14 6.38
CA LYS A 4 -7.03 -16.04 5.67
C LYS A 4 -7.95 -14.84 5.83
N ALA A 5 -7.63 -13.94 6.77
CA ALA A 5 -8.36 -12.70 6.93
C ALA A 5 -8.46 -12.02 5.56
N PRO A 6 -9.66 -11.59 5.11
CA PRO A 6 -9.80 -10.87 3.87
C PRO A 6 -8.89 -9.65 3.94
N SER A 7 -7.99 -9.54 2.96
CA SER A 7 -7.05 -8.44 2.94
C SER A 7 -7.78 -7.20 2.44
N LEU A 8 -8.50 -6.55 3.35
CA LEU A 8 -9.28 -5.33 3.11
C LEU A 8 -8.48 -4.32 2.29
N LEU A 9 -7.19 -4.18 2.59
CA LEU A 9 -6.30 -3.25 1.92
C LEU A 9 -6.07 -3.57 0.42
N LEU A 10 -6.24 -4.83 -0.01
CA LEU A 10 -6.16 -5.26 -1.40
C LEU A 10 -7.45 -5.02 -2.20
N GLU A 11 -8.57 -4.87 -1.52
CA GLU A 11 -9.90 -4.66 -2.13
C GLU A 11 -10.28 -3.17 -2.20
N LEU A 12 -9.59 -2.31 -1.44
CA LEU A 12 -9.82 -0.87 -1.48
C LEU A 12 -9.49 -0.26 -2.85
N PRO A 13 -10.25 0.72 -3.36
CA PRO A 13 -9.86 1.52 -4.51
C PRO A 13 -8.47 2.16 -4.32
N VAL A 14 -7.71 2.32 -5.40
CA VAL A 14 -6.33 2.82 -5.34
C VAL A 14 -6.23 4.20 -4.69
N GLU A 15 -7.25 5.03 -4.89
CA GLU A 15 -7.37 6.38 -4.33
C GLU A 15 -7.46 6.35 -2.81
N ILE A 16 -8.14 5.35 -2.24
CA ILE A 16 -8.22 5.18 -0.78
C ILE A 16 -6.86 4.71 -0.25
N VAL A 17 -6.17 3.83 -0.98
CA VAL A 17 -4.82 3.41 -0.61
C VAL A 17 -3.86 4.61 -0.62
N TYR A 18 -3.93 5.49 -1.63
CA TYR A 18 -3.14 6.72 -1.65
C TYR A 18 -3.40 7.62 -0.45
N ARG A 19 -4.67 7.80 -0.04
CA ARG A 19 -5.00 8.57 1.18
C ARG A 19 -4.42 7.94 2.46
N ILE A 20 -4.31 6.62 2.52
CA ILE A 20 -3.62 5.94 3.62
C ILE A 20 -2.12 6.25 3.55
N LEU A 21 -1.51 6.12 2.37
CA LEU A 21 -0.10 6.47 2.18
C LEU A 21 0.17 7.95 2.47
N ASP A 22 -0.82 8.85 2.30
CA ASP A 22 -0.69 10.27 2.63
C ASP A 22 -0.42 10.52 4.13
N ASN A 23 -0.75 9.55 4.98
CA ASN A 23 -0.54 9.61 6.43
C ASN A 23 0.72 8.86 6.88
N LEU A 24 1.52 8.34 5.94
CA LEU A 24 2.77 7.64 6.22
C LEU A 24 3.97 8.43 5.72
N ASP A 25 5.09 8.30 6.43
CA ASP A 25 6.35 8.86 5.99
C ASP A 25 6.95 8.05 4.82
N LYS A 26 7.84 8.71 4.07
CA LYS A 26 8.49 8.12 2.89
C LYS A 26 9.22 6.82 3.22
N PHE A 27 9.93 6.73 4.34
CA PHE A 27 10.67 5.52 4.70
C PHE A 27 9.73 4.35 4.96
N THR A 28 8.65 4.55 5.71
CA THR A 28 7.63 3.52 5.94
C THR A 28 7.04 3.01 4.62
N ILE A 29 6.75 3.89 3.67
CA ILE A 29 6.22 3.50 2.36
C ILE A 29 7.23 2.63 1.59
N PHE A 30 8.50 3.06 1.51
CA PHE A 30 9.52 2.37 0.73
C PHE A 30 10.01 1.06 1.34
N TYR A 31 10.20 1.01 2.67
CA TYR A 31 10.80 -0.13 3.34
C TYR A 31 9.78 -1.10 3.92
N SER A 32 8.60 -0.64 4.32
CA SER A 32 7.58 -1.49 4.93
C SER A 32 6.45 -1.84 3.97
N VAL A 33 5.87 -0.86 3.27
CA VAL A 33 4.66 -1.08 2.44
C VAL A 33 4.98 -1.71 1.10
N ARG A 34 6.00 -1.20 0.40
CA ARG A 34 6.38 -1.66 -0.95
C ARG A 34 6.65 -3.16 -1.03
N GLY A 35 7.22 -3.74 0.03
CA GLY A 35 7.60 -5.16 0.09
C GLY A 35 6.49 -6.13 0.50
N VAL A 36 5.32 -5.66 0.91
CA VAL A 36 4.27 -6.53 1.47
C VAL A 36 3.67 -7.47 0.44
N CYS A 37 3.30 -6.95 -0.74
CA CYS A 37 2.73 -7.74 -1.82
C CYS A 37 2.86 -7.02 -3.17
N THR A 38 2.63 -7.77 -4.25
CA THR A 38 2.75 -7.27 -5.62
C THR A 38 1.86 -6.05 -5.87
N ARG A 39 0.62 -6.05 -5.35
CA ARG A 39 -0.29 -4.92 -5.52
C ARG A 39 0.22 -3.65 -4.85
N LEU A 40 0.68 -3.75 -3.61
CA LEU A 40 1.23 -2.59 -2.89
C LEU A 40 2.54 -2.10 -3.50
N ASN A 41 3.37 -2.99 -4.03
CA ASN A 41 4.54 -2.60 -4.82
C ASN A 41 4.16 -1.77 -6.05
N MET A 42 3.14 -2.18 -6.81
CA MET A 42 2.64 -1.40 -7.95
C MET A 42 2.09 -0.04 -7.53
N ILE A 43 1.23 -0.01 -6.51
CA ILE A 43 0.60 1.21 -6.00
C ILE A 43 1.66 2.20 -5.50
N THR A 44 2.64 1.74 -4.71
CA THR A 44 3.73 2.60 -4.22
C THR A 44 4.65 3.07 -5.34
N GLY A 45 4.76 2.33 -6.45
CA GLY A 45 5.50 2.74 -7.64
C GLY A 45 4.82 3.86 -8.44
N THR A 46 3.49 3.94 -8.43
CA THR A 46 2.70 5.00 -9.09
C THR A 46 2.28 6.13 -8.14
N TYR A 47 2.69 6.05 -6.87
CA TYR A 47 2.36 7.05 -5.85
C TYR A 47 3.36 8.22 -5.91
N HIS A 48 3.00 9.26 -6.67
CA HIS A 48 3.88 10.38 -7.05
C HIS A 48 4.03 11.49 -5.99
N ARG A 49 3.62 11.30 -4.74
CA ARG A 49 3.62 12.38 -3.73
C ARG A 49 5.00 13.02 -3.47
N TYR A 50 6.09 12.31 -3.79
CA TYR A 50 7.46 12.75 -3.52
C TYR A 50 8.38 12.75 -4.75
N GLN A 51 7.80 12.73 -5.96
CA GLN A 51 8.50 13.16 -7.18
C GLN A 51 8.32 14.66 -7.36
#